data_AF-A0A2D4PSX4-F1
#
_entry.id   AF-A0A2D4PSX4-F1
#
_cell.length_a   1.000
_cell.length_b   1.000
_cell.length_c   1.000
_cell.angle_alpha   90.00
_cell.angle_beta   90.00
_cell.angle_gamma   90.00
#
_symmetry.space_group_name_H-M   'P 1'
#
loop_
_entity.id
_entity.type
_entity.pdbx_description
1 polymer ?
#
loop_
_entity_poly.entity_id
_entity_poly.type
_entity_poly.pdbx_seq_one_letter_code
_entity_poly.pdbx_strand_id
1 'polypeptide(L)'
;MIKNKDPTSPTQRYIDSKVVKTRAEGEWLSFDVTEAVHEWLHHKDRNLGLKISLHCPCCTFVPSNNYIIPNKSEELEARFAGIDDHPYSSGEKALKSSRKKYSGKSPHLLLMLLPSYRLELQQSSRRKKRALDAAYCFRNVQDNCCLRPFYIDFKRDLGWKWIHEPKGYHANFCAGA
;
A
#
# COMPACT_ATOMS: atom_id res chain seq x y z
N MET A 1 -17.43 -25.29 4.69
CA MET A 1 -18.40 -25.69 3.66
C MET A 1 -18.28 -24.69 2.52
N ILE A 2 -17.48 -25.00 1.50
CA ILE A 2 -17.19 -24.08 0.38
C ILE A 2 -18.40 -24.15 -0.56
N LYS A 3 -19.24 -23.11 -0.58
CA LYS A 3 -20.40 -23.05 -1.49
C LYS A 3 -19.93 -22.93 -2.94
N ASN A 4 -20.63 -23.63 -3.81
CA ASN A 4 -20.38 -23.77 -5.25
C ASN A 4 -20.01 -22.44 -5.93
N LYS A 5 -18.89 -22.48 -6.64
CA LYS A 5 -18.34 -21.38 -7.44
C LYS A 5 -19.07 -21.30 -8.77
N ASP A 6 -19.61 -20.13 -9.11
CA ASP A 6 -19.95 -19.79 -10.49
C ASP A 6 -18.65 -19.85 -11.32
N PRO A 7 -18.57 -20.68 -12.38
CA PRO A 7 -17.35 -20.91 -13.16
C PRO A 7 -16.81 -19.65 -13.85
N THR A 8 -17.59 -18.57 -13.93
CA THR A 8 -17.21 -17.33 -14.62
C THR A 8 -16.66 -16.25 -13.70
N SER A 9 -16.78 -16.40 -12.37
CA SER A 9 -16.33 -15.38 -11.43
C SER A 9 -14.81 -15.44 -11.23
N PRO A 10 -14.09 -14.30 -11.33
CA PRO A 10 -12.65 -14.24 -11.07
C PRO A 10 -12.34 -14.84 -9.70
N THR A 11 -11.54 -15.90 -9.69
CA THR A 11 -11.26 -16.64 -8.46
C THR A 11 -10.26 -15.93 -7.53
N GLN A 12 -9.58 -14.90 -8.04
CA GLN A 12 -8.52 -14.13 -7.38
C GLN A 12 -8.57 -12.67 -7.86
N ARG A 13 -8.25 -11.73 -6.97
CA ARG A 13 -8.09 -10.31 -7.27
C ARG A 13 -6.65 -9.91 -6.96
N TYR A 14 -5.99 -9.24 -7.89
CA TYR A 14 -4.67 -8.65 -7.65
C TYR A 14 -4.80 -7.47 -6.66
N ILE A 15 -3.91 -7.40 -5.68
CA ILE A 15 -3.88 -6.33 -4.68
C ILE A 15 -2.66 -5.45 -4.89
N ASP A 16 -1.46 -6.00 -4.75
CA ASP A 16 -0.20 -5.26 -4.82
C ASP A 16 0.97 -6.22 -5.11
N SER A 17 2.13 -5.67 -5.48
CA SER A 17 3.38 -6.41 -5.68
C SER A 17 4.58 -5.60 -5.24
N LYS A 18 5.62 -6.27 -4.75
CA LYS A 18 6.90 -5.65 -4.40
C LYS A 18 8.06 -6.37 -5.05
N VAL A 19 9.04 -5.59 -5.48
CA VAL A 19 10.35 -6.11 -5.91
C VAL A 19 11.24 -6.17 -4.69
N VAL A 20 11.80 -7.34 -4.41
CA VAL A 20 12.69 -7.58 -3.26
C VAL A 20 14.05 -8.03 -3.76
N LYS A 21 15.11 -7.66 -3.03
CA LYS A 21 16.47 -8.09 -3.37
C LYS A 21 16.65 -9.57 -3.02
N THR A 22 17.12 -10.37 -3.98
CA THR A 22 17.48 -11.76 -3.73
C THR A 22 18.67 -11.83 -2.77
N ARG A 23 18.58 -12.66 -1.71
CA ARG A 23 19.62 -12.87 -0.69
C ARG A 23 19.87 -11.71 0.29
N ALA A 24 18.91 -10.81 0.46
CA ALA A 24 18.95 -9.85 1.55
C ALA A 24 18.75 -10.55 2.91
N GLU A 25 19.17 -9.89 4.00
CA GLU A 25 18.75 -10.30 5.34
C GLU A 25 17.21 -10.26 5.42
N GLY A 26 16.60 -11.21 6.14
CA GLY A 26 15.15 -11.31 6.22
C GLY A 26 14.53 -10.03 6.79
N GLU A 27 13.70 -9.37 5.99
CA GLU A 27 13.02 -8.12 6.34
C GLU A 27 11.50 -8.30 6.45
N TRP A 28 10.85 -7.42 7.21
CA TRP A 28 9.40 -7.36 7.25
C TRP A 28 8.86 -6.61 6.04
N LEU A 29 7.90 -7.23 5.35
CA LEU A 29 7.17 -6.62 4.24
C LEU A 29 5.73 -6.33 4.68
N SER A 30 5.19 -5.18 4.26
CA SER A 30 3.81 -4.78 4.53
C SER A 30 3.06 -4.51 3.22
N PHE A 31 1.82 -4.98 3.14
CA PHE A 31 0.92 -4.75 2.01
C PHE A 31 -0.33 -4.06 2.52
N ASP A 32 -0.78 -3.02 1.81
CA ASP A 32 -2.05 -2.38 2.14
C ASP A 32 -3.19 -3.26 1.62
N VAL A 33 -3.87 -3.92 2.56
CA VAL A 33 -5.03 -4.79 2.30
C VAL A 33 -6.32 -4.18 2.86
N THR A 34 -6.34 -2.86 3.13
CA THR A 34 -7.45 -2.17 3.81
C THR A 34 -8.78 -2.40 3.11
N GLU A 35 -8.82 -2.27 1.78
CA GLU A 35 -10.04 -2.46 0.99
C GLU A 35 -10.53 -3.93 1.05
N ALA A 36 -9.62 -4.90 0.91
CA ALA A 36 -9.97 -6.32 0.97
C ALA A 36 -10.51 -6.71 2.35
N VAL A 37 -9.87 -6.25 3.42
CA VAL A 37 -10.34 -6.50 4.80
C VAL A 37 -11.68 -5.81 5.04
N HIS A 38 -11.89 -4.59 4.54
CA HIS A 38 -13.17 -3.90 4.64
C HIS A 38 -14.30 -4.70 3.96
N GLU A 39 -14.06 -5.22 2.74
CA GLU A 39 -15.00 -6.08 2.03
C GLU A 39 -15.33 -7.36 2.82
N TRP A 40 -14.32 -8.02 3.40
CA TRP A 40 -14.50 -9.23 4.21
C TRP A 40 -15.30 -8.98 5.49
N LEU A 41 -15.18 -7.80 6.09
CA LEU A 41 -15.96 -7.43 7.27
C LEU A 41 -17.45 -7.26 6.93
N HIS A 42 -17.78 -6.74 5.74
CA HIS A 42 -19.15 -6.62 5.23
C HIS A 42 -19.71 -7.94 4.69
N HIS A 43 -18.87 -8.76 4.06
CA HIS A 43 -19.25 -10.01 3.39
C HIS A 43 -18.40 -11.19 3.92
N LYS A 44 -18.67 -11.60 5.16
CA LYS A 44 -17.88 -12.62 5.87
C LYS A 44 -17.85 -13.98 5.15
N ASP A 45 -18.88 -14.30 4.38
CA ASP A 45 -19.01 -15.53 3.59
C ASP A 45 -18.11 -15.54 2.34
N ARG A 46 -17.54 -14.39 1.96
CA ARG A 46 -16.66 -14.22 0.78
C ARG A 46 -15.19 -14.06 1.15
N ASN A 47 -14.81 -14.23 2.42
CA ASN A 47 -13.42 -14.18 2.83
C ASN A 47 -12.69 -15.47 2.43
N LEU A 48 -11.86 -15.38 1.40
CA LEU A 48 -11.08 -16.50 0.87
C LEU A 48 -9.61 -16.47 1.34
N GLY A 49 -9.22 -15.48 2.15
CA GLY A 49 -7.85 -15.27 2.60
C GLY A 49 -6.97 -14.51 1.59
N LEU A 50 -5.69 -14.35 1.94
CA LEU A 50 -4.68 -13.74 1.06
C LEU A 50 -3.83 -14.85 0.42
N LYS A 51 -3.42 -14.62 -0.84
CA LYS A 51 -2.46 -15.46 -1.54
C LYS A 51 -1.27 -14.60 -1.96
N ILE A 52 -0.08 -15.04 -1.59
CA ILE A 52 1.18 -14.46 -2.04
C ILE A 52 1.79 -15.42 -3.06
N SER A 53 2.23 -14.89 -4.20
CA SER A 53 2.91 -15.66 -5.24
C SER A 53 4.08 -14.88 -5.80
N LEU A 54 5.14 -15.60 -6.17
CA LEU A 54 6.23 -15.03 -6.94
C LEU A 54 5.76 -14.68 -8.36
N HIS A 55 6.24 -13.57 -8.87
CA HIS A 55 6.04 -13.23 -10.29
C HIS A 55 6.73 -14.30 -11.14
N CYS A 56 6.00 -14.88 -12.09
CA CYS A 56 6.54 -15.82 -13.05
C CYS A 56 6.81 -15.07 -14.36
N PRO A 57 8.05 -14.63 -14.62
CA PRO A 57 8.38 -13.98 -15.89
C PRO A 57 8.32 -15.01 -17.02
N CYS A 58 7.83 -14.61 -18.19
CA CYS A 58 7.79 -15.46 -19.39
C CYS A 58 9.17 -15.71 -20.01
N CYS A 59 10.21 -15.05 -19.51
CA CYS A 59 11.56 -15.09 -20.04
C CYS A 59 12.61 -14.74 -18.97
N THR A 60 13.84 -15.23 -19.16
CA THR A 60 15.01 -14.89 -18.34
C THR A 60 15.94 -13.97 -19.13
N PHE A 61 16.29 -12.82 -18.55
CA PHE A 61 17.32 -11.94 -19.11
C PHE A 61 18.71 -12.38 -18.62
N VAL A 62 19.66 -12.56 -19.53
CA VAL A 62 21.03 -12.97 -19.24
C VAL A 62 21.96 -11.76 -19.37
N PRO A 63 22.44 -11.18 -18.25
CA PRO A 63 23.22 -9.94 -18.29
C PRO A 63 24.58 -10.08 -18.97
N SER A 64 25.17 -11.27 -18.97
CA SER A 64 26.52 -11.52 -19.50
C SER A 64 26.61 -11.37 -21.02
N ASN A 65 25.51 -11.61 -21.72
CA ASN A 65 25.46 -11.57 -23.19
C ASN A 65 24.29 -10.74 -23.73
N ASN A 66 23.53 -10.06 -22.85
CA ASN A 66 22.38 -9.23 -23.21
C ASN A 66 21.25 -9.97 -23.96
N TYR A 67 21.13 -11.30 -23.82
CA TYR A 67 20.07 -12.07 -24.46
C TYR A 67 18.87 -12.31 -23.53
N ILE A 68 17.66 -12.32 -24.13
CA ILE A 68 16.42 -12.73 -23.47
C ILE A 68 16.11 -14.16 -23.92
N ILE A 69 16.03 -15.09 -22.97
CA ILE A 69 15.67 -16.49 -23.26
C ILE A 69 14.15 -16.64 -22.99
N PRO A 70 13.32 -16.77 -24.04
CA PRO A 70 11.88 -17.00 -23.86
C PRO A 70 11.63 -18.39 -23.27
N ASN A 71 10.54 -18.54 -22.52
CA ASN A 71 10.11 -19.80 -21.89
C ASN A 71 11.13 -20.43 -20.95
N LYS A 72 12.13 -19.66 -20.52
CA LYS A 72 13.01 -20.02 -19.42
C LYS A 72 12.73 -19.03 -18.30
N SER A 73 12.47 -19.55 -17.11
CA SER A 73 12.31 -18.76 -15.89
C SER A 73 13.29 -19.31 -14.86
N GLU A 74 13.97 -18.43 -14.13
CA GLU A 74 14.81 -18.87 -13.02
C GLU A 74 13.92 -19.34 -11.87
N GLU A 75 14.24 -20.49 -11.29
CA GLU A 75 13.55 -20.99 -10.11
C GLU A 75 13.96 -20.15 -8.90
N LEU A 76 12.99 -19.44 -8.32
CA LEU A 76 13.18 -18.66 -7.10
C LEU A 76 12.39 -19.31 -5.97
N GLU A 77 13.07 -19.60 -4.87
CA GLU A 77 12.44 -20.05 -3.63
C GLU A 77 12.19 -18.83 -2.72
N ALA A 78 10.93 -18.61 -2.34
CA ALA A 78 10.57 -17.67 -1.29
C ALA A 78 10.35 -18.45 0.00
N ARG A 79 10.94 -17.97 1.10
CA ARG A 79 10.72 -18.50 2.44
C ARG A 79 10.14 -17.43 3.35
N PHE A 80 9.04 -17.75 4.00
CA PHE A 80 8.36 -16.89 4.96
C PHE A 80 8.67 -17.36 6.38
N ALA A 81 9.17 -16.44 7.20
CA ALA A 81 9.44 -16.70 8.61
C ALA A 81 8.15 -17.18 9.31
N GLY A 82 8.25 -18.27 10.07
CA GLY A 82 7.11 -18.85 10.80
C GLY A 82 6.10 -19.61 9.94
N ILE A 83 6.35 -19.80 8.64
CA ILE A 83 5.56 -20.68 7.75
C ILE A 83 6.45 -21.82 7.21
N ASP A 84 7.58 -21.48 6.58
CA ASP A 84 8.44 -22.45 5.87
C ASP A 84 9.51 -23.09 6.78
N ASP A 85 9.17 -23.33 8.05
CA ASP A 85 10.07 -23.90 9.06
C ASP A 85 10.31 -25.40 8.83
N HIS A 86 10.92 -25.79 7.70
CA HIS A 86 11.36 -27.17 7.48
C HIS A 86 12.75 -27.45 8.09
N PRO A 87 12.86 -28.46 8.99
CA PRO A 87 14.08 -28.76 9.74
C PRO A 87 14.98 -29.70 8.93
N TYR A 88 15.89 -29.17 8.11
CA TYR A 88 16.96 -29.97 7.50
C TYR A 88 18.16 -30.23 8.44
N SER A 89 18.02 -30.02 9.76
CA SER A 89 19.05 -30.40 10.74
C SER A 89 18.50 -31.37 11.77
N SER A 90 18.89 -32.63 11.58
CA SER A 90 18.76 -33.74 12.52
C SER A 90 19.37 -33.37 13.87
N GLY A 91 18.53 -32.97 14.82
CA GLY A 91 18.93 -32.72 16.21
C GLY A 91 17.88 -31.97 17.04
N GLU A 92 17.41 -32.60 18.12
CA GLU A 92 16.42 -32.04 19.06
C GLU A 92 16.83 -30.68 19.67
N LYS A 93 18.15 -30.42 19.76
CA LYS A 93 18.70 -29.16 20.28
C LYS A 93 18.59 -27.99 19.28
N ALA A 94 18.59 -28.27 17.97
CA ALA A 94 18.40 -27.26 16.91
C ALA A 94 16.92 -26.84 16.78
N LEU A 95 15.99 -27.77 17.04
CA LEU A 95 14.55 -27.54 16.99
C LEU A 95 14.07 -26.50 18.03
N LYS A 96 14.63 -26.52 19.24
CA LYS A 96 14.31 -25.53 20.30
C LYS A 96 14.91 -24.15 20.03
N SER A 97 16.08 -24.10 19.39
CA SER A 97 16.76 -22.85 19.02
C SER A 97 16.06 -22.14 17.84
N SER A 98 15.70 -22.90 16.80
CA SER A 98 14.96 -22.35 15.64
C SER A 98 13.58 -21.83 16.02
N ARG A 99 12.82 -22.59 16.83
CA ARG A 99 11.50 -22.14 17.36
C ARG A 99 11.59 -20.85 18.17
N LYS A 100 12.65 -20.63 18.95
CA LYS A 100 12.86 -19.36 19.67
C LYS A 100 13.23 -18.20 18.73
N LYS A 101 13.96 -18.46 17.64
CA LYS A 101 14.47 -17.43 16.71
C LYS A 101 13.38 -16.78 15.85
N TYR A 102 12.26 -17.50 15.62
CA TYR A 102 11.14 -17.04 14.80
C TYR A 102 9.81 -16.96 15.56
N SER A 103 9.81 -17.22 16.88
CA SER A 103 8.66 -16.97 17.76
C SER A 103 8.23 -15.50 17.65
N GLY A 104 7.02 -15.26 17.14
CA GLY A 104 6.48 -13.91 16.91
C GLY A 104 6.77 -13.32 15.53
N LYS A 105 7.34 -14.08 14.59
CA LYS A 105 7.62 -13.64 13.22
C LYS A 105 6.65 -14.18 12.16
N SER A 106 5.54 -14.78 12.59
CA SER A 106 4.49 -15.23 11.66
C SER A 106 3.78 -14.04 11.00
N PRO A 107 3.38 -14.16 9.72
CA PRO A 107 2.57 -13.14 9.05
C PRO A 107 1.28 -12.85 9.83
N HIS A 108 0.94 -11.57 9.94
CA HIS A 108 -0.23 -11.12 10.68
C HIS A 108 -0.84 -9.89 10.01
N LEU A 109 -2.12 -9.65 10.29
CA LEU A 109 -2.82 -8.43 9.86
C LEU A 109 -2.74 -7.38 10.97
N LEU A 110 -2.25 -6.20 10.63
CA LEU A 110 -2.30 -5.03 11.50
C LEU A 110 -3.55 -4.22 11.19
N LEU A 111 -4.50 -4.18 12.12
CA LEU A 111 -5.76 -3.46 11.97
C LEU A 111 -5.73 -2.15 12.75
N MET A 112 -5.89 -1.03 12.06
CA MET A 112 -6.03 0.30 12.66
C MET A 112 -7.49 0.74 12.57
N LEU A 113 -8.22 0.59 13.68
CA LEU A 113 -9.64 0.90 13.75
C LEU A 113 -9.89 2.09 14.68
N LEU A 114 -10.87 2.91 14.33
CA LEU A 114 -11.39 3.92 15.25
C LEU A 114 -12.30 3.23 16.27
N PRO A 115 -12.07 3.43 17.58
CA PRO A 115 -12.98 2.90 18.60
C PRO A 115 -14.42 3.42 18.41
N SER A 116 -15.41 2.58 18.66
CA SER A 116 -16.85 2.89 18.47
C SER A 116 -17.28 4.17 19.19
N TYR A 117 -16.81 4.39 20.43
CA TYR A 117 -17.12 5.59 21.21
C TYR A 117 -16.68 6.89 20.51
N ARG A 118 -15.60 6.86 19.70
CA ARG A 118 -15.17 8.02 18.91
C ARG A 118 -16.02 8.23 17.66
N LEU A 119 -16.63 7.18 17.12
CA LEU A 119 -17.52 7.26 15.97
C LEU A 119 -18.88 7.86 16.36
N GLU A 120 -19.39 7.54 17.55
CA GLU A 120 -20.64 8.10 18.07
C GLU A 120 -20.51 9.61 18.36
N LEU A 121 -19.38 10.03 18.95
CA LEU A 121 -19.05 11.45 19.14
C LEU A 121 -18.88 12.23 17.82
N GLN A 122 -18.57 11.56 16.71
CA GLN A 122 -18.50 12.19 15.38
C GLN A 122 -19.87 12.51 14.79
N GLN A 123 -20.95 11.90 15.30
CA GLN A 123 -22.31 12.21 14.85
C GLN A 123 -22.81 13.54 15.44
N SER A 124 -22.41 13.87 16.69
CA SER A 124 -22.75 15.16 17.33
C SER A 124 -21.74 16.27 17.03
N SER A 125 -20.48 15.93 16.80
CA SER A 125 -19.43 16.84 16.34
C SER A 125 -18.80 16.25 15.08
N ARG A 126 -19.34 16.61 13.91
CA ARG A 126 -18.70 16.34 12.62
C ARG A 126 -17.32 16.99 12.66
N ARG A 127 -16.32 16.23 13.06
CA ARG A 127 -14.92 16.66 13.03
C ARG A 127 -14.59 16.79 11.54
N LYS A 128 -14.78 17.99 11.00
CA LYS A 128 -14.39 18.36 9.64
C LYS A 128 -12.98 17.82 9.42
N LYS A 129 -12.75 17.22 8.23
CA LYS A 129 -11.44 16.72 7.80
C LYS A 129 -10.35 17.66 8.29
N ARG A 130 -9.28 17.10 8.90
CA ARG A 130 -8.18 17.91 9.46
C ARG A 130 -7.50 18.78 8.40
N ALA A 131 -7.54 18.35 7.14
CA ALA A 131 -7.19 19.16 5.99
C ALA A 131 -8.47 19.59 5.28
N LEU A 132 -8.67 20.90 5.21
CA LEU A 132 -9.69 21.51 4.38
C LEU A 132 -9.16 21.52 2.94
N ASP A 133 -10.02 21.21 1.98
CA ASP A 133 -9.65 21.26 0.57
C ASP A 133 -9.75 22.68 0.01
N ALA A 134 -9.17 22.88 -1.18
CA ALA A 134 -9.21 24.16 -1.87
C ALA A 134 -10.65 24.62 -2.13
N ALA A 135 -11.55 23.70 -2.49
CA ALA A 135 -12.95 24.02 -2.76
C ALA A 135 -13.66 24.58 -1.53
N TYR A 136 -13.37 24.03 -0.35
CA TYR A 136 -13.89 24.52 0.91
C TYR A 136 -13.29 25.88 1.28
N CYS A 137 -11.97 26.04 1.18
CA CYS A 137 -11.31 27.30 1.54
C CYS A 137 -11.65 28.46 0.58
N PHE A 138 -11.93 28.19 -0.69
CA PHE A 138 -12.29 29.22 -1.66
C PHE A 138 -13.76 29.67 -1.53
N ARG A 139 -14.63 28.82 -0.99
CA ARG A 139 -16.05 29.15 -0.77
C ARG A 139 -16.32 29.78 0.59
N ASN A 140 -15.49 29.49 1.59
CA ASN A 140 -15.71 29.92 2.96
C ASN A 140 -14.59 30.85 3.42
N VAL A 141 -14.95 32.01 3.96
CA VAL A 141 -13.99 32.85 4.67
C VAL A 141 -13.78 32.24 6.05
N GLN A 142 -12.55 31.81 6.34
CA GLN A 142 -12.15 31.29 7.64
C GLN A 142 -11.06 32.17 8.24
N ASP A 143 -11.05 32.35 9.56
CA ASP A 143 -9.95 33.04 10.25
C ASP A 143 -8.78 32.09 10.58
N ASN A 144 -9.09 30.81 10.74
CA ASN A 144 -8.09 29.75 10.94
C ASN A 144 -7.31 29.46 9.65
N CYS A 145 -6.16 28.80 9.77
CA CYS A 145 -5.34 28.37 8.62
C CYS A 145 -6.17 27.70 7.50
N CYS A 146 -6.18 28.34 6.32
CA CYS A 146 -6.83 27.85 5.10
C CYS A 146 -6.02 28.25 3.85
N LEU A 147 -6.28 27.57 2.74
CA LEU A 147 -5.71 27.90 1.43
C LEU A 147 -6.37 29.16 0.85
N ARG A 148 -5.57 30.13 0.43
CA ARG A 148 -6.02 31.39 -0.19
C ARG A 148 -5.71 31.42 -1.68
N PRO A 149 -6.67 31.85 -2.51
CA PRO A 149 -6.44 31.96 -3.95
C PRO A 149 -5.42 33.07 -4.22
N PHE A 150 -4.38 32.75 -4.99
CA PHE A 150 -3.37 33.72 -5.41
C PHE A 150 -2.87 33.35 -6.80
N TYR A 151 -3.17 34.21 -7.77
CA TYR A 151 -2.73 34.06 -9.15
C TYR A 151 -1.54 34.98 -9.41
N ILE A 152 -0.50 34.42 -10.01
CA ILE A 152 0.70 35.15 -10.41
C ILE A 152 0.72 35.21 -11.92
N ASP A 153 0.70 36.43 -12.47
CA ASP A 153 1.02 36.70 -13.85
C ASP A 153 2.53 36.95 -13.99
N PHE A 154 3.21 36.17 -14.83
CA PHE A 154 4.66 36.25 -14.96
C PHE A 154 5.14 37.61 -15.45
N LYS A 155 4.40 38.25 -16.37
CA LYS A 155 4.80 39.54 -16.93
C LYS A 155 4.43 40.69 -16.00
N ARG A 156 3.19 40.70 -15.49
CA ARG A 156 2.67 41.80 -14.68
C ARG A 156 3.23 41.78 -13.26
N ASP A 157 3.26 40.62 -12.61
CA ASP A 157 3.55 40.52 -11.19
C ASP A 157 5.04 40.25 -10.91
N LEU A 158 5.76 39.62 -11.86
CA LEU A 158 7.19 39.29 -11.72
C LEU A 158 8.11 39.96 -12.75
N GLY A 159 7.56 40.61 -13.79
CA GLY A 159 8.36 41.21 -14.87
C GLY A 159 9.09 40.20 -15.76
N TRP A 160 8.77 38.91 -15.66
CA TRP A 160 9.41 37.85 -16.42
C TRP A 160 8.89 37.81 -17.86
N LYS A 161 9.83 37.88 -18.81
CA LYS A 161 9.53 37.82 -20.26
C LYS A 161 10.02 36.53 -20.93
N TRP A 162 10.72 35.68 -20.19
CA TRP A 162 11.32 34.43 -20.70
C TRP A 162 10.35 33.24 -20.68
N ILE A 163 9.23 33.33 -19.95
CA ILE A 163 8.17 32.32 -19.98
C ILE A 163 7.16 32.68 -21.07
N HIS A 164 7.08 31.84 -22.10
CA HIS A 164 6.19 32.06 -23.24
C HIS A 164 4.74 31.65 -22.92
N GLU A 165 4.53 30.47 -22.35
CA GLU A 165 3.24 29.98 -21.83
C GLU A 165 3.48 29.08 -20.60
N PRO A 166 2.56 29.04 -19.63
CA PRO A 166 1.36 29.89 -19.52
C PRO A 166 1.73 31.34 -19.19
N LYS A 167 0.78 32.28 -19.31
CA LYS A 167 1.01 33.68 -18.86
C LYS A 167 1.09 33.84 -17.34
N GLY A 168 0.57 32.87 -16.61
CA GLY A 168 0.58 32.84 -15.16
C GLY A 168 -0.02 31.55 -14.63
N TYR A 169 -0.07 31.42 -13.31
CA TYR A 169 -0.66 30.25 -12.65
C TYR A 169 -1.20 30.59 -11.25
N HIS A 170 -2.09 29.74 -10.75
CA HIS A 170 -2.59 29.81 -9.37
C HIS A 170 -1.57 29.20 -8.41
N ALA A 171 -0.67 30.03 -7.87
CA ALA A 171 0.28 29.61 -6.84
C ALA A 171 -0.42 29.30 -5.51
N ASN A 172 -1.43 30.11 -5.16
CA ASN A 172 -2.13 30.06 -3.86
C ASN A 172 -1.15 30.19 -2.67
N PHE A 173 -1.67 30.35 -1.45
CA PHE A 173 -0.85 30.32 -0.24
C PHE A 173 -1.68 29.92 0.97
N CYS A 174 -1.06 29.36 2.01
CA CYS A 174 -1.77 29.05 3.26
C CYS A 174 -1.67 30.24 4.22
N ALA A 175 -2.80 30.70 4.76
CA ALA A 175 -2.84 31.76 5.75
C ALA A 175 -4.06 31.66 6.68
N GLY A 176 -3.87 32.11 7.92
CA GLY A 176 -4.84 32.09 9.01
C GLY A 176 -4.14 31.81 10.34
N ALA A 177 -4.84 32.07 11.45
CA ALA A 177 -4.35 31.81 12.80
C ALA A 177 -4.40 30.32 13.18
#